data_AF-W1XQA8-F1
#
_entry.id   AF-W1XQA8-F1
#
_cell.length_a   1.000
_cell.length_b   1.000
_cell.length_c   1.000
_cell.angle_alpha   90.00
_cell.angle_beta   90.00
_cell.angle_gamma   90.00
#
_symmetry.space_group_name_H-M   'P 1'
#
loop_
_entity.id
_entity.type
_entity.pdbx_description
1 polymer ?
#
loop_
_entity_poly.entity_id
_entity_poly.type
_entity_poly.pdbx_seq_one_letter_code
_entity_poly.pdbx_strand_id
1 'polypeptide(L)' 'MALTTISPHDAQELIARGAKLIDIRDADEYLREHIPEADLAPLSVL' A
#
# COMPACT_ATOMS: atom_id res chain seq x y z
N MET A 1 17.76 -6.23 7.96
CA MET A 1 16.37 -6.53 8.39
C MET A 1 15.69 -7.28 7.27
N ALA A 2 15.05 -8.41 7.55
CA ALA A 2 14.28 -9.15 6.55
C ALA A 2 12.89 -8.52 6.45
N LEU A 3 12.50 -8.10 5.25
CA LEU A 3 11.13 -7.69 4.96
C LEU A 3 10.29 -8.95 4.80
N THR A 4 9.20 -9.05 5.57
CA THR A 4 8.25 -10.14 5.43
C THR A 4 7.32 -9.82 4.27
N THR A 5 7.33 -10.68 3.25
CA THR A 5 6.40 -10.54 2.11
C THR A 5 5.09 -11.21 2.46
N ILE A 6 3.99 -10.57 2.12
CA ILE A 6 2.63 -11.10 2.30
C ILE A 6 1.94 -11.23 0.94
N SER A 7 0.94 -12.11 0.86
CA SER A 7 0.11 -12.21 -0.35
C SER A 7 -0.86 -11.01 -0.42
N PRO A 8 -1.38 -10.65 -1.60
CA PRO A 8 -2.41 -9.62 -1.71
C PRO A 8 -3.67 -9.92 -0.87
N HIS A 9 -4.02 -11.20 -0.72
CA HIS A 9 -5.16 -11.63 0.09
C HIS A 9 -4.93 -11.38 1.60
N ASP A 10 -3.72 -11.68 2.10
CA ASP A 10 -3.31 -11.35 3.47
C ASP A 10 -3.28 -9.84 3.69
N ALA A 11 -2.84 -9.06 2.68
CA ALA A 11 -2.86 -7.60 2.74
C ALA A 11 -4.30 -7.08 2.89
N GLN A 12 -5.26 -7.62 2.14
CA GLN A 12 -6.68 -7.27 2.28
C GLN A 12 -7.23 -7.61 3.66
N GLU A 13 -6.89 -8.78 4.22
CA GLU A 13 -7.28 -9.13 5.60
C GLU A 13 -6.69 -8.19 6.64
N LEU A 14 -5.44 -7.77 6.47
CA LEU A 14 -4.79 -6.81 7.37
C LEU A 14 -5.47 -5.44 7.29
N ILE A 15 -5.78 -4.97 6.08
CA ILE A 15 -6.52 -3.73 5.85
C ILE A 15 -7.90 -3.81 6.52
N ALA A 16 -8.63 -4.91 6.34
CA ALA A 16 -9.92 -5.13 6.99
C ALA A 16 -9.84 -5.19 8.54
N ARG A 17 -8.68 -5.57 9.09
CA ARG A 17 -8.38 -5.53 10.53
C ARG A 17 -7.98 -4.13 11.02
N GLY A 18 -7.88 -3.15 10.14
CA GLY A 18 -7.50 -1.76 10.43
C GLY A 18 -6.01 -1.46 10.25
N ALA A 19 -5.26 -2.31 9.55
CA ALA A 19 -3.88 -2.00 9.19
C ALA A 19 -3.84 -0.89 8.12
N LYS A 20 -2.85 -0.01 8.21
CA LYS A 20 -2.60 1.01 7.19
C LYS A 20 -1.85 0.39 6.02
N LEU A 21 -2.42 0.46 4.84
CA LEU A 21 -1.73 0.20 3.58
C LEU A 21 -1.10 1.49 3.10
N ILE A 22 0.22 1.51 2.91
CA ILE A 22 0.94 2.65 2.36
C ILE A 22 1.39 2.29 0.95
N ASP A 23 0.95 3.09 -0.02
CA ASP A 23 1.40 2.97 -1.40
C ASP A 23 2.58 3.92 -1.62
N ILE A 24 3.75 3.36 -1.94
CA ILE A 24 4.98 4.14 -2.13
C ILE A 24 5.24 4.55 -3.58
N ARG A 25 4.30 4.25 -4.48
CA ARG A 25 4.41 4.57 -5.92
C ARG A 25 4.19 6.07 -6.17
N ASP A 26 4.53 6.53 -7.36
CA ASP A 26 4.24 7.88 -7.80
C ASP A 26 2.73 8.13 -7.95
N ALA A 27 2.33 9.38 -7.75
CA ALA A 27 0.91 9.78 -7.80
C ALA A 27 0.25 9.47 -9.16
N ASP A 28 1.01 9.50 -10.25
CA ASP A 28 0.51 9.18 -11.60
C ASP A 28 0.08 7.70 -11.72
N GLU A 29 0.81 6.79 -11.08
CA GLU A 29 0.49 5.36 -11.04
C GLU A 29 -0.67 5.07 -10.08
N TYR A 30 -0.68 5.75 -8.93
CA TYR A 30 -1.79 5.65 -7.97
C TYR A 30 -3.12 6.18 -8.56
N LEU A 31 -3.06 7.25 -9.36
CA LEU A 31 -4.22 7.82 -10.05
C LEU A 31 -4.81 6.89 -11.12
N ARG A 32 -3.98 6.01 -11.71
CA ARG A 32 -4.45 5.02 -12.69
C ARG A 32 -5.10 3.81 -12.03
N GLU A 33 -4.45 3.21 -11.05
CA GLU A 33 -4.96 2.05 -10.31
C GLU A 33 -4.44 2.05 -8.86
N HIS A 34 -5.34 2.25 -7.90
CA HIS A 34 -5.05 2.12 -6.48
C HIS A 34 -6.11 1.32 -5.73
N ILE A 35 -5.68 0.76 -4.60
CA ILE A 35 -6.58 0.16 -3.62
C ILE A 35 -7.19 1.32 -2.83
N PRO A 36 -8.53 1.45 -2.72
CA PRO A 36 -9.20 2.59 -2.11
C PRO A 36 -8.83 2.84 -0.64
N GLU A 37 -8.21 1.88 0.04
CA GLU A 37 -7.76 1.97 1.43
C GLU A 37 -6.25 2.27 1.58
N ALA A 38 -5.54 2.47 0.46
CA ALA A 38 -4.11 2.76 0.45
C ALA A 38 -3.86 4.27 0.61
N ASP A 39 -3.08 4.66 1.62
CA ASP A 39 -2.53 6.01 1.75
C ASP A 39 -1.33 6.15 0.78
N LEU A 40 -1.41 7.08 -0.17
CA LEU A 40 -0.31 7.39 -1.09
C LEU A 40 0.80 8.16 -0.35
N ALA A 41 1.99 7.57 -0.26
CA ALA A 41 3.20 8.19 0.27
C ALA A 41 4.37 7.92 -0.67
N PRO A 42 4.53 8.72 -1.74
CA PRO A 42 5.53 8.47 -2.78
C PRO A 42 6.93 8.44 -2.17
N LEU A 43 7.76 7.47 -2.57
CA LEU A 43 9.13 7.36 -2.05
C LEU A 43 9.96 8.63 -2.31
N SER A 44 9.64 9.36 -3.38
CA SER A 44 10.27 10.63 -3.76
C SER A 44 10.11 11.75 -2.73
N VAL A 45 9.13 11.65 -1.81
CA VAL A 45 8.85 12.67 -0.78
C VAL A 45 9.10 12.18 0.65
N LEU A 46 9.61 10.94 0.80
CA LEU A 46 9.96 10.30 2.08
C LEU A 46 11.42 10.57 2.44
#